data_AF-A0A9P6ZH08-F1
#
_entry.id   AF-A0A9P6ZH08-F1
#
_cell.length_a   1.000
_cell.length_b   1.000
_cell.length_c   1.000
_cell.angle_alpha   90.00
_cell.angle_beta   90.00
_cell.angle_gamma   90.00
#
_symmetry.space_group_name_H-M   'P 1'
#
loop_
_entity.id
_entity.type
_entity.pdbx_description
1 polymer ?
#
loop_
_entity_poly.entity_id
_entity_poly.type
_entity_poly.pdbx_seq_one_letter_code
_entity_poly.pdbx_strand_id
1 'polypeptide(L)'
;MQLTSEMDLSLQVSGNFLGALFIVQHDTPELVAWNWKTSKRHSSREIATFVLLTSHLLLVGTVMNEATEVTEPRLFVLDTSKSSTIKLTLTSDYICVFGFPPFDLAVSPVKIVIRSDRSPERKPDPEAGTPFSIARGQRLFLITTWVEEKNKKQVSYDLFAPANILLSYVPALPPRTGRHAINWDAWGPTGTCFLKSPPHSDVWTRYVFGSKFVSLVRSPKASQGATALGFEKDNVRHVNDTTVVEDKVSLPYSITTGTLPPPGSLGQATFTDAMRGEDTICLIKGSHPNLIRHPSPTAFFYCSLTATAIVFGF
;
A
#
# COMPACT_ATOMS: atom_id res chain seq x y z
N MET A 1 35.81 12.21 5.22
CA MET A 1 34.80 11.17 4.96
C MET A 1 33.54 11.90 4.50
N GLN A 2 33.20 11.85 3.20
CA GLN A 2 31.99 12.49 2.67
C GLN A 2 30.83 11.51 2.82
N LEU A 3 29.84 11.84 3.65
CA LEU A 3 28.56 11.13 3.70
C LEU A 3 27.77 11.56 2.45
N THR A 4 27.62 10.66 1.48
CA THR A 4 26.66 10.89 0.40
C THR A 4 25.27 10.77 1.02
N SER A 5 24.57 11.89 1.14
CA SER A 5 23.19 11.90 1.60
C SER A 5 22.34 11.09 0.61
N GLU A 6 21.69 10.04 1.11
CA GLU A 6 20.75 9.24 0.32
C GLU A 6 19.45 10.05 0.17
N MET A 7 19.01 10.21 -1.07
CA MET A 7 17.81 10.96 -1.42
C MET A 7 16.80 10.01 -2.05
N ASP A 8 15.67 9.86 -1.39
CA ASP A 8 14.52 9.10 -1.89
C ASP A 8 13.53 10.05 -2.56
N LEU A 9 13.00 9.64 -3.72
CA LEU A 9 12.04 10.40 -4.50
C LEU A 9 10.81 9.55 -4.83
N SER A 10 9.64 10.03 -4.47
CA SER A 10 8.36 9.45 -4.90
C SER A 10 7.64 10.41 -5.85
N LEU A 11 7.29 9.94 -7.05
CA LEU A 11 6.61 10.72 -8.08
C LEU A 11 5.24 10.12 -8.39
N GLN A 12 4.24 10.97 -8.57
CA GLN A 12 2.93 10.57 -9.09
C GLN A 12 2.38 11.59 -10.08
N VAL A 13 1.78 11.09 -11.15
CA VAL A 13 1.20 11.91 -12.22
C VAL A 13 -0.26 11.53 -12.42
N SER A 14 -1.13 12.54 -12.49
CA SER A 14 -2.51 12.37 -12.91
C SER A 14 -2.98 13.57 -13.71
N GLY A 15 -3.20 13.36 -15.02
CA GLY A 15 -3.62 14.42 -15.92
C GLY A 15 -2.67 15.63 -15.87
N ASN A 16 -3.19 16.75 -15.35
CA ASN A 16 -2.44 18.01 -15.26
C ASN A 16 -1.65 18.17 -13.97
N PHE A 17 -1.65 17.15 -13.11
CA PHE A 17 -1.06 17.21 -11.78
C PHE A 17 0.18 16.32 -11.67
N LEU A 18 1.25 16.88 -11.11
CA LEU A 18 2.47 16.21 -10.71
C LEU A 18 2.63 16.36 -9.20
N GLY A 19 2.68 15.24 -8.47
CA GLY A 19 3.14 15.20 -7.09
C GLY A 19 4.55 14.65 -7.04
N ALA A 20 5.41 15.26 -6.22
CA ALA A 20 6.76 14.82 -5.94
C ALA A 20 7.03 14.92 -4.44
N LEU A 21 7.37 13.81 -3.79
CA LEU A 21 7.80 13.77 -2.40
C LEU A 21 9.30 13.51 -2.35
N PHE A 22 10.01 14.47 -1.77
CA PHE A 22 11.44 14.42 -1.52
C PHE A 22 11.69 13.99 -0.09
N ILE A 23 12.43 12.89 0.09
CA ILE A 23 12.84 12.37 1.39
C ILE A 23 14.35 12.42 1.42
N VAL A 24 14.90 13.34 2.20
CA VAL A 24 16.35 13.48 2.40
C VAL A 24 16.68 12.94 3.77
N GLN A 25 17.72 12.11 3.86
CA GLN A 25 18.16 11.57 5.14
C GLN A 25 18.47 12.73 6.12
N HIS A 26 17.81 12.72 7.28
CA HIS A 26 17.91 13.75 8.34
C HIS A 26 17.23 15.11 8.05
N ASP A 27 16.45 15.25 6.97
CA ASP A 27 15.62 16.44 6.74
C ASP A 27 14.13 16.11 6.82
N THR A 28 13.31 17.14 6.96
CA THR A 28 11.85 17.02 6.90
C THR A 28 11.43 16.72 5.47
N PRO A 29 10.69 15.64 5.21
CA PRO A 29 10.19 15.36 3.87
C PRO A 29 9.39 16.53 3.30
N GLU A 30 9.59 16.83 2.02
CA GLU A 30 8.88 17.89 1.32
C GLU A 30 8.03 17.30 0.20
N LEU A 31 6.71 17.46 0.31
CA LEU A 31 5.78 17.18 -0.78
C LEU A 31 5.61 18.45 -1.62
N VAL A 32 5.81 18.34 -2.92
CA VAL A 32 5.45 19.36 -3.91
C VAL A 32 4.33 18.83 -4.79
N ALA A 33 3.22 19.56 -4.80
CA ALA A 33 2.02 19.30 -5.56
C ALA A 33 1.85 20.38 -6.62
N TRP A 34 2.00 20.05 -7.90
CA TRP A 34 2.05 21.02 -8.99
C TRP A 34 1.03 20.72 -10.08
N ASN A 35 0.14 21.68 -10.34
CA ASN A 35 -0.64 21.69 -11.57
C ASN A 35 0.14 22.44 -12.66
N TRP A 36 0.73 21.71 -13.59
CA TRP A 36 1.65 22.26 -14.57
C TRP A 36 0.97 23.11 -15.65
N LYS A 37 -0.35 22.99 -15.84
CA LYS A 37 -1.10 23.84 -16.77
C LYS A 37 -1.47 25.19 -16.17
N THR A 38 -1.77 25.23 -14.87
CA THR A 38 -2.13 26.48 -14.18
C THR A 38 -0.95 27.13 -13.48
N SER A 39 0.21 26.48 -13.48
CA SER A 39 1.40 26.86 -12.73
C SER A 39 1.18 26.99 -11.22
N LYS A 40 0.08 26.42 -10.68
CA LYS A 40 -0.21 26.42 -9.24
C LYS A 40 0.59 25.32 -8.56
N ARG A 41 1.42 25.72 -7.58
CA ARG A 41 2.28 24.83 -6.80
C ARG A 41 1.94 24.96 -5.32
N HIS A 42 1.77 23.81 -4.68
CA HIS A 42 1.65 23.68 -3.24
C HIS A 42 2.84 22.90 -2.69
N SER A 43 3.34 23.27 -1.52
CA SER A 43 4.32 22.48 -0.78
C SER A 43 3.85 22.16 0.62
N SER A 44 4.23 21.01 1.15
CA SER A 44 3.90 20.58 2.50
C SER A 44 5.08 19.88 3.14
N ARG A 45 5.21 20.06 4.46
CA ARG A 45 6.18 19.37 5.31
C ARG A 45 5.41 18.36 6.17
N GLU A 46 6.12 17.50 6.89
CA GLU A 46 5.53 16.44 7.74
C GLU A 46 4.76 15.33 7.00
N ILE A 47 5.00 15.17 5.69
CA ILE A 47 4.37 14.13 4.88
C ILE A 47 5.33 12.96 4.72
N ALA A 48 4.97 11.79 5.28
CA ALA A 48 5.79 10.59 5.13
C ALA A 48 5.56 9.91 3.77
N THR A 49 4.35 10.01 3.22
CA THR A 49 3.96 9.37 1.96
C THR A 49 2.73 10.06 1.39
N PHE A 50 2.53 9.96 0.07
CA PHE A 50 1.33 10.51 -0.55
C PHE A 50 0.89 9.66 -1.75
N VAL A 51 -0.38 9.81 -2.10
CA VAL A 51 -0.93 9.31 -3.35
C VAL A 51 -2.07 10.21 -3.82
N LEU A 52 -2.25 10.34 -5.13
CA LEU A 52 -3.43 11.00 -5.69
C LEU A 52 -4.65 10.12 -5.46
N LEU A 53 -5.65 10.58 -4.71
CA LEU A 53 -6.94 9.90 -4.53
C LEU A 53 -7.85 10.16 -5.73
N THR A 54 -7.91 11.43 -6.16
CA THR A 54 -8.53 11.87 -7.41
C THR A 54 -7.56 12.80 -8.14
N SER A 55 -8.01 13.55 -9.15
CA SER A 55 -7.20 14.55 -9.84
C SER A 55 -6.90 15.81 -9.03
N HIS A 56 -7.61 16.01 -7.91
CA HIS A 56 -7.50 17.18 -7.04
C HIS A 56 -7.46 16.83 -5.55
N LEU A 57 -7.72 15.57 -5.20
CA LEU A 57 -7.60 15.07 -3.84
C LEU A 57 -6.32 14.28 -3.68
N LEU A 58 -5.53 14.65 -2.68
CA LEU A 58 -4.37 13.89 -2.23
C LEU A 58 -4.75 13.09 -0.99
N LEU A 59 -4.36 11.82 -0.95
CA LEU A 59 -4.32 11.02 0.26
C LEU A 59 -2.88 11.02 0.77
N VAL A 60 -2.69 11.48 2.00
CA VAL A 60 -1.39 11.73 2.59
C VAL A 60 -1.25 10.91 3.86
N GLY A 61 -0.13 10.23 4.04
CA GLY A 61 0.17 9.47 5.26
C GLY A 61 1.22 10.17 6.11
N THR A 62 0.99 10.19 7.43
CA THR A 62 1.98 10.59 8.44
C THR A 62 1.93 9.61 9.61
N VAL A 63 3.03 9.54 10.37
CA VAL A 63 3.14 8.78 11.63
C VAL A 63 3.26 9.69 12.86
N MET A 64 3.34 11.01 12.68
CA MET A 64 3.52 11.96 13.77
C MET A 64 2.30 12.88 13.87
N ASN A 65 1.72 12.96 15.06
CA ASN A 65 0.69 13.95 15.36
C ASN A 65 1.33 15.19 15.97
N GLU A 66 1.41 16.28 15.21
CA GLU A 66 2.05 17.52 15.67
C GLU A 66 1.40 18.13 16.92
N ALA A 67 0.07 17.98 17.05
CA ALA A 67 -0.65 18.62 18.15
C ALA A 67 -0.37 17.95 19.50
N THR A 68 -0.01 16.67 19.49
CA THR A 68 0.18 15.88 20.70
C THR A 68 1.59 15.32 20.85
N GLU A 69 2.43 15.45 19.82
CA GLU A 69 3.74 14.81 19.70
C GLU A 69 3.68 13.28 19.85
N VAL A 70 2.50 12.68 19.67
CA VAL A 70 2.29 11.23 19.77
C VAL A 70 2.47 10.60 18.39
N THR A 71 3.19 9.48 18.33
CA THR A 71 3.36 8.70 17.10
C THR A 71 2.11 7.85 16.82
N GLU A 72 1.31 8.27 15.86
CA GLU A 72 0.10 7.57 15.40
C GLU A 72 0.01 7.66 13.87
N PRO A 73 -0.20 6.54 13.16
CA PRO A 73 -0.41 6.60 11.73
C PRO A 73 -1.77 7.23 11.45
N ARG A 74 -1.81 8.14 10.49
CA ARG A 74 -3.04 8.85 10.07
C ARG A 74 -3.02 9.04 8.56
N LEU A 75 -4.21 8.99 7.94
CA LEU A 75 -4.40 9.32 6.53
C LEU A 75 -5.20 10.62 6.38
N PHE A 76 -4.59 11.65 5.82
CA PHE A 76 -5.21 12.94 5.55
C PHE A 76 -5.68 13.02 4.10
N VAL A 77 -6.85 13.62 3.89
CA VAL A 77 -7.33 13.98 2.55
C VAL A 77 -7.19 15.48 2.36
N LEU A 78 -6.38 15.90 1.39
CA LEU A 78 -6.14 17.31 1.06
C LEU A 78 -6.80 17.66 -0.28
N ASP A 79 -7.38 18.86 -0.38
CA ASP A 79 -7.95 19.38 -1.62
C ASP A 79 -7.02 20.42 -2.26
N THR A 80 -6.32 20.03 -3.32
CA THR A 80 -5.41 20.94 -4.03
C THR A 80 -6.15 21.96 -4.90
N SER A 81 -7.46 21.83 -5.08
CA SER A 81 -8.25 22.80 -5.87
C SER A 81 -8.68 24.02 -5.05
N LYS A 82 -8.83 23.85 -3.73
CA LYS A 82 -9.33 24.90 -2.81
C LYS A 82 -8.24 25.73 -2.16
N SER A 83 -7.03 25.20 -2.07
CA SER A 83 -5.93 25.93 -1.42
C SER A 83 -5.56 27.15 -2.26
N SER A 84 -5.74 28.33 -1.69
CA SER A 84 -5.19 29.59 -2.21
C SER A 84 -3.74 29.81 -1.77
N THR A 85 -3.27 29.03 -0.79
CA THR A 85 -1.95 29.14 -0.19
C THR A 85 -0.92 28.29 -0.93
N ILE A 86 0.31 28.80 -1.01
CA ILE A 86 1.44 28.07 -1.60
C ILE A 86 1.89 26.93 -0.68
N LYS A 87 1.56 27.00 0.63
CA LYS A 87 1.94 26.00 1.63
C LYS A 87 0.69 25.29 2.16
N LEU A 88 0.66 23.97 2.02
CA LEU A 88 -0.34 23.07 2.61
C LEU A 88 0.18 22.59 3.98
N THR A 89 -0.66 22.65 4.99
CA THR A 89 -0.39 22.13 6.33
C THR A 89 -1.40 21.05 6.70
N LEU A 90 -0.93 20.00 7.38
CA LEU A 90 -1.80 18.94 7.89
C LEU A 90 -2.66 19.40 9.07
N THR A 91 -2.41 20.60 9.60
CA THR A 91 -3.22 21.16 10.69
C THR A 91 -4.42 21.92 10.14
N SER A 92 -4.32 22.71 9.06
CA SER A 92 -5.43 23.55 8.56
C SER A 92 -6.09 23.12 7.27
N ASP A 93 -5.39 22.41 6.39
CA ASP A 93 -5.80 22.35 4.97
C ASP A 93 -6.42 21.01 4.55
N TYR A 94 -6.66 20.12 5.51
CA TYR A 94 -7.29 18.83 5.25
C TYR A 94 -8.82 18.88 5.30
N ILE A 95 -9.46 18.07 4.45
CA ILE A 95 -10.90 17.85 4.46
C ILE A 95 -11.25 16.92 5.63
N CYS A 96 -10.64 15.74 5.63
CA CYS A 96 -10.80 14.75 6.69
C CYS A 96 -9.49 14.01 6.97
N VAL A 97 -9.43 13.43 8.16
CA VAL A 97 -8.37 12.53 8.60
C VAL A 97 -8.97 11.21 9.04
N PHE A 98 -8.42 10.12 8.53
CA PHE A 98 -8.78 8.76 8.89
C PHE A 98 -7.78 8.23 9.92
N GLY A 99 -8.31 7.85 11.09
CA GLY A 99 -7.54 7.19 12.14
C GLY A 99 -7.33 5.71 11.85
N PHE A 100 -6.20 5.18 12.29
CA PHE A 100 -5.91 3.74 12.30
C PHE A 100 -6.47 3.08 13.56
N PRO A 101 -6.57 1.74 13.61
CA PRO A 101 -6.88 1.07 14.85
C PRO A 101 -5.81 1.40 15.90
N PRO A 102 -6.19 1.47 17.19
CA PRO A 102 -5.23 1.72 18.25
C PRO A 102 -4.20 0.58 18.29
N PHE A 103 -2.92 0.95 18.33
CA PHE A 103 -1.84 0.01 18.63
C PHE A 103 -1.73 -0.17 20.15
N ASP A 104 -1.18 -1.30 20.59
CA ASP A 104 -0.78 -1.46 21.99
C ASP A 104 0.22 -0.33 22.36
N LEU A 105 0.15 0.20 23.58
CA LEU A 105 1.09 1.20 24.12
C LEU A 105 2.57 0.77 24.02
N ALA A 106 2.79 -0.54 23.85
CA ALA A 106 4.08 -1.17 23.59
C ALA A 106 4.66 -0.97 22.17
N VAL A 107 3.92 -0.33 21.27
CA VAL A 107 4.19 -0.31 19.83
C VAL A 107 4.25 1.12 19.32
N SER A 108 5.37 1.48 18.67
CA SER A 108 5.55 2.81 18.09
C SER A 108 5.56 2.76 16.57
N PRO A 109 4.66 3.46 15.87
CA PRO A 109 4.70 3.61 14.41
C PRO A 109 5.96 4.34 13.97
N VAL A 110 6.72 3.73 13.06
CA VAL A 110 8.00 4.29 12.57
C VAL A 110 7.93 4.76 11.12
N LYS A 111 7.08 4.13 10.30
CA LYS A 111 6.98 4.44 8.87
C LYS A 111 5.60 4.12 8.36
N ILE A 112 5.11 4.92 7.42
CA ILE A 112 3.90 4.66 6.65
C ILE A 112 4.18 4.88 5.18
N VAL A 113 3.69 3.98 4.32
CA VAL A 113 3.84 4.07 2.86
C VAL A 113 2.49 3.75 2.23
N ILE A 114 2.03 4.63 1.34
CA ILE A 114 0.83 4.38 0.54
C ILE A 114 1.27 4.01 -0.88
N ARG A 115 0.70 2.94 -1.42
CA ARG A 115 0.92 2.51 -2.80
C ARG A 115 -0.38 2.33 -3.55
N SER A 116 -0.31 2.67 -4.82
CA SER A 116 -1.33 2.37 -5.82
C SER A 116 -0.71 2.58 -7.21
N ASP A 117 -0.73 1.55 -8.05
CA ASP A 117 0.05 1.58 -9.30
C ASP A 117 -0.66 2.30 -10.46
N ARG A 118 -1.95 2.64 -10.33
CA ARG A 118 -2.71 3.33 -11.37
C ARG A 118 -3.04 4.77 -11.01
N SER A 119 -2.78 5.66 -11.96
CA SER A 119 -3.25 7.05 -11.93
C SER A 119 -4.79 7.10 -11.95
N PRO A 120 -5.44 7.95 -11.13
CA PRO A 120 -6.89 7.99 -11.01
C PRO A 120 -7.60 8.36 -12.31
N GLU A 121 -6.93 9.08 -13.22
CA GLU A 121 -7.53 9.51 -14.47
C GLU A 121 -7.36 8.53 -15.64
N ARG A 122 -6.52 7.50 -15.50
CA ARG A 122 -6.21 6.57 -16.59
C ARG A 122 -7.49 5.90 -17.09
N LYS A 123 -7.90 6.27 -18.31
CA LYS A 123 -8.89 5.51 -19.08
C LYS A 123 -8.13 4.53 -19.97
N PRO A 124 -8.58 3.27 -20.10
CA PRO A 124 -8.09 2.43 -21.17
C PRO A 124 -8.46 3.08 -22.49
N ASP A 125 -7.60 2.90 -23.49
CA ASP A 125 -7.92 3.23 -24.85
C ASP A 125 -9.09 2.33 -25.30
N PRO A 126 -10.25 2.90 -25.68
CA PRO A 126 -11.40 2.12 -26.11
C PRO A 126 -11.10 1.28 -27.37
N GLU A 127 -10.14 1.70 -28.20
CA GLU A 127 -9.76 0.99 -29.43
C GLU A 127 -8.75 -0.11 -29.18
N ALA A 128 -7.97 -0.03 -28.10
CA ALA A 128 -6.94 -1.03 -27.76
C ALA A 128 -7.52 -2.40 -27.39
N GLY A 129 -8.85 -2.54 -27.30
CA GLY A 129 -9.53 -3.79 -27.01
C GLY A 129 -9.08 -4.41 -25.68
N THR A 130 -8.55 -3.61 -24.75
CA THR A 130 -8.00 -4.12 -23.50
C THR A 130 -9.13 -4.69 -22.65
N PRO A 131 -9.16 -6.00 -22.39
CA PRO A 131 -10.32 -6.62 -21.76
C PRO A 131 -10.52 -6.24 -20.29
N PHE A 132 -9.54 -5.54 -19.67
CA PHE A 132 -9.58 -5.18 -18.25
C PHE A 132 -9.36 -3.68 -18.06
N SER A 133 -10.47 -2.95 -18.03
CA SER A 133 -10.54 -1.61 -17.46
C SER A 133 -10.89 -1.72 -15.99
N ILE A 134 -10.16 -1.00 -15.13
CA ILE A 134 -10.56 -0.88 -13.74
C ILE A 134 -11.42 0.36 -13.65
N ALA A 135 -12.66 0.21 -13.18
CA ALA A 135 -13.51 1.34 -12.86
C ALA A 135 -12.78 2.24 -11.85
N ARG A 136 -12.78 3.56 -12.06
CA ARG A 136 -12.01 4.51 -11.23
C ARG A 136 -12.27 4.35 -9.72
N GLY A 137 -13.48 3.94 -9.35
CA GLY A 137 -13.89 3.68 -7.95
C GLY A 137 -13.38 2.37 -7.34
N GLN A 138 -12.92 1.41 -8.15
CA GLN A 138 -12.44 0.09 -7.70
C GLN A 138 -10.92 0.03 -7.50
N ARG A 139 -10.28 1.19 -7.39
CA ARG A 139 -8.85 1.27 -7.12
C ARG A 139 -8.59 0.92 -5.66
N LEU A 140 -7.68 -0.01 -5.42
CA LEU A 140 -7.22 -0.36 -4.09
C LEU A 140 -5.99 0.48 -3.71
N PHE A 141 -6.00 0.99 -2.48
CA PHE A 141 -4.81 1.53 -1.84
C PHE A 141 -4.25 0.47 -0.90
N LEU A 142 -2.95 0.22 -1.03
CA LEU A 142 -2.20 -0.52 -0.04
C LEU A 142 -1.47 0.48 0.84
N ILE A 143 -1.80 0.52 2.12
CA ILE A 143 -1.10 1.30 3.11
C ILE A 143 -0.33 0.36 4.02
N THR A 144 0.99 0.36 3.88
CA THR A 144 1.86 -0.40 4.78
C THR A 144 2.33 0.51 5.90
N THR A 145 2.09 0.11 7.15
CA THR A 145 2.60 0.77 8.35
C THR A 145 3.61 -0.13 9.03
N TRP A 146 4.82 0.36 9.27
CA TRP A 146 5.82 -0.31 10.09
C TRP A 146 5.76 0.23 11.49
N VAL A 147 5.88 -0.68 12.45
CA VAL A 147 5.88 -0.38 13.87
C VAL A 147 7.06 -1.07 14.55
N GLU A 148 7.59 -0.46 15.60
CA GLU A 148 8.61 -1.02 16.47
C GLU A 148 7.94 -1.54 17.76
N GLU A 149 8.11 -2.82 18.06
CA GLU A 149 7.67 -3.44 19.32
C GLU A 149 8.71 -3.21 20.44
N LYS A 150 8.34 -3.38 21.72
CA LYS A 150 9.22 -3.20 22.91
C LYS A 150 10.62 -3.84 22.81
N ASN A 151 10.77 -4.93 22.07
CA ASN A 151 12.04 -5.64 21.85
C ASN A 151 12.84 -5.11 20.63
N LYS A 152 12.50 -3.92 20.12
CA LYS A 152 13.05 -3.32 18.89
C LYS A 152 12.83 -4.18 17.64
N LYS A 153 11.88 -5.11 17.69
CA LYS A 153 11.47 -5.88 16.51
C LYS A 153 10.56 -5.01 15.67
N GLN A 154 10.96 -4.78 14.43
CA GLN A 154 10.11 -4.10 13.47
C GLN A 154 9.13 -5.09 12.86
N VAL A 155 7.85 -4.75 12.89
CA VAL A 155 6.76 -5.50 12.27
C VAL A 155 6.01 -4.56 11.35
N SER A 156 5.41 -5.09 10.28
CA SER A 156 4.58 -4.31 9.37
C SER A 156 3.15 -4.82 9.35
N TYR A 157 2.24 -3.90 9.06
CA TYR A 157 0.82 -4.15 8.86
C TYR A 157 0.40 -3.53 7.53
N ASP A 158 -0.40 -4.26 6.78
CA ASP A 158 -0.97 -3.83 5.50
C ASP A 158 -2.46 -3.52 5.71
N LEU A 159 -2.85 -2.29 5.35
CA LEU A 159 -4.23 -1.87 5.20
C LEU A 159 -4.58 -1.82 3.72
N PHE A 160 -5.61 -2.57 3.34
CA PHE A 160 -6.20 -2.56 2.01
C PHE A 160 -7.46 -1.71 2.07
N ALA A 161 -7.41 -0.52 1.46
CA ALA A 161 -8.50 0.44 1.48
C ALA A 161 -8.97 0.73 0.04
N PRO A 162 -10.19 0.33 -0.33
CA PRO A 162 -10.77 0.72 -1.62
C PRO A 162 -11.01 2.23 -1.72
N ALA A 163 -10.82 2.79 -2.91
CA ALA A 163 -11.00 4.21 -3.16
C ALA A 163 -12.42 4.68 -2.90
N ASN A 164 -13.43 3.88 -3.26
CA ASN A 164 -14.84 4.20 -3.02
C ASN A 164 -15.16 4.32 -1.52
N ILE A 165 -14.53 3.53 -0.65
CA ILE A 165 -14.70 3.64 0.81
C ILE A 165 -14.13 4.97 1.30
N LEU A 166 -12.90 5.34 0.91
CA LEU A 166 -12.33 6.62 1.31
C LEU A 166 -13.13 7.81 0.75
N LEU A 167 -13.56 7.69 -0.51
CA LEU A 167 -14.32 8.73 -1.21
C LEU A 167 -15.77 8.83 -0.75
N SER A 168 -16.37 7.83 -0.10
CA SER A 168 -17.74 7.96 0.41
C SER A 168 -17.83 8.94 1.59
N TYR A 169 -16.75 9.07 2.36
CA TYR A 169 -16.71 10.02 3.48
C TYR A 169 -16.58 11.46 2.98
N VAL A 170 -15.76 11.74 1.96
CA VAL A 170 -15.46 13.11 1.50
C VAL A 170 -16.71 13.97 1.16
N PRO A 171 -17.67 13.53 0.33
CA PRO A 171 -18.85 14.31 -0.03
C PRO A 171 -19.94 14.28 1.04
N ALA A 172 -19.90 13.30 1.97
CA ALA A 172 -20.87 13.20 3.06
C ALA A 172 -20.61 14.24 4.17
N LEU A 173 -19.44 14.90 4.14
CA LEU A 173 -19.09 15.92 5.11
C LEU A 173 -19.88 17.21 4.85
N PRO A 174 -20.46 17.84 5.88
CA PRO A 174 -21.20 19.07 5.70
C PRO A 174 -20.30 20.17 5.11
N PRO A 175 -20.74 20.92 4.08
CA PRO A 175 -19.91 21.90 3.37
C PRO A 175 -19.36 23.06 4.23
N ARG A 176 -19.86 23.20 5.47
CA ARG A 176 -19.60 24.32 6.37
C ARG A 176 -19.05 23.92 7.74
N THR A 177 -18.97 22.62 8.01
CA THR A 177 -18.26 22.14 9.20
C THR A 177 -16.80 21.97 8.83
N GLY A 178 -15.91 22.33 9.75
CA GLY A 178 -14.47 22.37 9.49
C GLY A 178 -13.86 20.98 9.25
N ARG A 179 -12.60 20.83 9.66
CA ARG A 179 -11.84 19.59 9.57
C ARG A 179 -12.54 18.42 10.28
N HIS A 180 -12.59 17.26 9.64
CA HIS A 180 -13.26 16.07 10.17
C HIS A 180 -12.29 14.96 10.55
N ALA A 181 -12.36 14.48 11.79
CA ALA A 181 -11.67 13.27 12.22
C ALA A 181 -12.62 12.08 12.16
N ILE A 182 -12.21 11.02 11.47
CA ILE A 182 -12.98 9.80 11.27
C ILE A 182 -12.25 8.67 11.98
N ASN A 183 -12.82 8.23 13.10
CA ASN A 183 -12.25 7.16 13.93
C ASN A 183 -12.29 5.82 13.22
N TRP A 184 -11.31 4.96 13.50
CA TRP A 184 -11.20 3.63 12.90
C TRP A 184 -12.52 2.86 12.91
N ASP A 185 -13.20 2.78 14.05
CA ASP A 185 -14.44 2.03 14.21
C ASP A 185 -15.55 2.45 13.22
N ALA A 186 -15.49 3.68 12.70
CA ALA A 186 -16.47 4.20 11.76
C ALA A 186 -16.17 3.88 10.29
N TRP A 187 -14.91 3.68 9.90
CA TRP A 187 -14.51 3.54 8.48
C TRP A 187 -13.65 2.32 8.15
N GLY A 188 -12.91 1.80 9.13
CA GLY A 188 -11.99 0.69 8.97
C GLY A 188 -12.68 -0.67 8.87
N PRO A 189 -13.45 -1.09 9.89
CA PRO A 189 -13.99 -2.45 9.95
C PRO A 189 -14.83 -2.87 8.74
N THR A 190 -15.52 -1.92 8.09
CA THR A 190 -16.40 -2.22 6.95
C THR A 190 -15.74 -1.84 5.63
N GLY A 191 -15.43 -2.85 4.81
CA GLY A 191 -14.93 -2.64 3.44
C GLY A 191 -13.44 -2.33 3.32
N THR A 192 -12.69 -2.31 4.43
CA THR A 192 -11.22 -2.35 4.41
C THR A 192 -10.71 -3.64 5.03
N CYS A 193 -9.42 -3.92 4.86
CA CYS A 193 -8.79 -5.09 5.47
C CYS A 193 -7.46 -4.69 6.09
N PHE A 194 -7.33 -4.83 7.41
CA PHE A 194 -6.09 -4.52 8.13
C PHE A 194 -5.47 -5.80 8.68
N LEU A 195 -4.28 -6.15 8.20
CA LEU A 195 -3.64 -7.41 8.52
C LEU A 195 -2.17 -7.21 8.81
N LYS A 196 -1.58 -8.10 9.62
CA LYS A 196 -0.13 -8.18 9.76
C LYS A 196 0.49 -8.56 8.41
N SER A 197 1.44 -7.76 7.94
CA SER A 197 2.14 -8.02 6.68
C SER A 197 2.91 -9.33 6.77
N PRO A 198 2.86 -10.18 5.73
CA PRO A 198 3.79 -11.29 5.64
C PRO A 198 5.23 -10.75 5.55
N PRO A 199 6.24 -11.52 5.98
CA PRO A 199 7.64 -11.18 5.74
C PRO A 199 7.87 -10.96 4.24
N HIS A 200 8.14 -9.71 3.86
CA HIS A 200 8.35 -9.31 2.48
C HIS A 200 9.72 -8.64 2.36
N SER A 201 10.24 -8.63 1.13
CA SER A 201 11.48 -7.93 0.83
C SER A 201 11.19 -6.47 0.58
N ASP A 202 11.99 -5.56 1.14
CA ASP A 202 11.85 -4.12 0.90
C ASP A 202 12.05 -3.75 -0.59
N VAL A 203 12.82 -4.57 -1.31
CA VAL A 203 13.13 -4.42 -2.74
C VAL A 203 12.00 -4.89 -3.66
N TRP A 204 11.24 -5.94 -3.30
CA TRP A 204 10.27 -6.51 -4.23
C TRP A 204 8.95 -5.75 -4.13
N THR A 205 8.59 -5.11 -5.24
CA THR A 205 7.41 -4.26 -5.33
C THR A 205 6.15 -5.11 -5.28
N ARG A 206 5.44 -5.02 -4.17
CA ARG A 206 4.00 -5.32 -4.08
C ARG A 206 3.27 -4.62 -5.23
N TYR A 207 2.59 -5.40 -6.06
CA TYR A 207 1.83 -4.88 -7.20
C TYR A 207 0.35 -4.83 -6.84
N VAL A 208 -0.25 -3.65 -7.02
CA VAL A 208 -1.66 -3.38 -6.75
C VAL A 208 -2.33 -2.98 -8.06
N PHE A 209 -3.21 -3.84 -8.56
CA PHE A 209 -3.92 -3.62 -9.80
C PHE A 209 -5.42 -3.73 -9.58
N GLY A 210 -6.07 -2.57 -9.51
CA GLY A 210 -7.51 -2.50 -9.26
C GLY A 210 -7.80 -2.99 -7.86
N SER A 211 -8.67 -4.00 -7.73
CA SER A 211 -8.98 -4.67 -6.48
C SER A 211 -8.08 -5.87 -6.17
N LYS A 212 -7.08 -6.17 -7.02
CA LYS A 212 -6.20 -7.33 -6.86
C LYS A 212 -4.84 -6.93 -6.30
N PHE A 213 -4.32 -7.77 -5.40
CA PHE A 213 -3.01 -7.60 -4.79
C PHE A 213 -2.17 -8.86 -4.91
N VAL A 214 -0.90 -8.70 -5.26
CA VAL A 214 0.07 -9.80 -5.33
C VAL A 214 1.29 -9.48 -4.47
N SER A 215 1.66 -10.42 -3.61
CA SER A 215 2.87 -10.35 -2.78
C SER A 215 3.72 -11.61 -2.92
N LEU A 216 5.03 -11.42 -2.91
CA LEU A 216 5.99 -12.52 -2.80
C LEU A 216 6.21 -12.82 -1.32
N VAL A 217 5.88 -14.04 -0.90
CA VAL A 217 6.09 -14.48 0.48
C VAL A 217 7.30 -15.40 0.49
N ARG A 218 8.33 -15.03 1.26
CA ARG A 218 9.43 -15.96 1.49
C ARG A 218 8.91 -17.09 2.37
N SER A 219 9.01 -18.33 1.88
CA SER A 219 8.82 -19.48 2.76
C SER A 219 9.79 -19.30 3.93
N PRO A 220 9.33 -19.43 5.20
CA PRO A 220 10.27 -19.65 6.28
C PRO A 220 11.13 -20.83 5.83
N LYS A 221 12.45 -20.65 5.83
CA LYS A 221 13.38 -21.71 5.42
C LYS A 221 12.94 -22.97 6.16
N ALA A 222 12.66 -24.05 5.43
CA ALA A 222 12.48 -25.35 6.02
C ALA A 222 13.80 -25.67 6.74
N SER A 223 13.88 -25.35 8.04
CA SER A 223 14.81 -26.01 8.93
C SER A 223 14.55 -27.50 8.74
N GLN A 224 15.56 -28.22 8.25
CA GLN A 224 15.49 -29.65 7.93
C GLN A 224 14.74 -30.41 9.04
N GLY A 225 13.53 -30.84 8.73
CA GLY A 225 12.57 -31.33 9.70
C GLY A 225 11.18 -31.05 9.15
N ALA A 226 10.64 -32.02 8.41
CA ALA A 226 9.29 -31.94 7.87
C ALA A 226 8.27 -32.00 9.01
N THR A 227 8.06 -30.86 9.67
CA THR A 227 6.82 -30.60 10.40
C THR A 227 5.90 -29.93 9.39
N ALA A 228 4.90 -30.67 8.94
CA ALA A 228 3.75 -30.07 8.28
C ALA A 228 3.13 -29.09 9.27
N LEU A 229 3.44 -27.80 9.10
CA LEU A 229 2.68 -26.72 9.70
C LEU A 229 1.32 -26.71 9.01
N GLY A 230 0.40 -27.53 9.55
CA GLY A 230 -0.96 -27.06 9.69
C GLY A 230 -0.90 -25.72 10.41
N PHE A 231 -1.74 -24.77 10.00
CA PHE A 231 -1.91 -23.51 10.73
C PHE A 231 -2.05 -23.83 12.22
N GLU A 232 -0.97 -23.61 12.97
CA GLU A 232 -0.93 -23.86 14.40
C GLU A 232 -1.85 -22.81 15.01
N LYS A 233 -3.04 -23.26 15.41
CA LYS A 233 -3.84 -22.61 16.44
C LYS A 233 -2.92 -22.41 17.63
N ASP A 234 -2.32 -21.24 17.75
CA ASP A 234 -2.24 -20.50 19.01
C ASP A 234 -1.40 -19.22 18.85
N ASN A 235 -1.93 -18.15 19.46
CA ASN A 235 -1.31 -16.84 19.69
C ASN A 235 -1.37 -15.78 18.57
N VAL A 236 -2.41 -15.81 17.73
CA VAL A 236 -3.00 -14.54 17.29
C VAL A 236 -3.92 -14.09 18.42
N ARG A 237 -3.48 -13.09 19.20
CA ARG A 237 -4.44 -12.26 19.91
C ARG A 237 -5.25 -11.58 18.83
N HIS A 238 -6.45 -12.09 18.59
CA HIS A 238 -7.48 -11.36 17.87
C HIS A 238 -7.54 -9.96 18.50
N VAL A 239 -7.39 -8.93 17.67
CA VAL A 239 -8.09 -7.69 17.97
C VAL A 239 -9.55 -8.12 18.01
N ASN A 240 -10.14 -8.14 19.21
CA ASN A 240 -11.49 -8.62 19.41
C ASN A 240 -12.41 -7.86 18.47
N ASP A 241 -12.91 -8.54 17.45
CA ASP A 241 -14.12 -8.14 16.75
C ASP A 241 -15.23 -8.11 17.81
N THR A 242 -15.53 -6.93 18.32
CA THR A 242 -16.81 -6.67 18.96
C THR A 242 -17.87 -6.71 17.88
N THR A 243 -18.39 -7.90 17.60
CA THR A 243 -19.82 -8.23 17.58
C THR A 243 -20.00 -9.70 17.18
N VAL A 244 -20.45 -10.51 18.14
CA VAL A 244 -21.07 -11.81 17.85
C VAL A 244 -22.54 -11.55 17.57
N VAL A 245 -23.02 -11.95 16.39
CA VAL A 245 -24.38 -12.48 16.22
C VAL A 245 -24.26 -13.70 15.30
N GLU A 246 -24.94 -14.76 15.69
CA GLU A 246 -24.99 -16.07 15.05
C GLU A 246 -25.36 -16.00 13.56
N ASP A 247 -24.86 -16.98 12.81
CA ASP A 247 -25.06 -17.28 11.38
C ASP A 247 -24.24 -16.50 10.33
N LYS A 248 -23.01 -17.02 10.12
CA LYS A 248 -22.14 -16.94 8.93
C LYS A 248 -22.11 -15.60 8.19
N VAL A 249 -21.17 -14.75 8.60
CA VAL A 249 -20.58 -13.75 7.70
C VAL A 249 -19.28 -14.31 7.13
N SER A 250 -19.33 -14.78 5.88
CA SER A 250 -18.10 -14.97 5.09
C SER A 250 -17.58 -13.58 4.71
N LEU A 251 -16.36 -13.24 5.12
CA LEU A 251 -15.71 -12.02 4.63
C LEU A 251 -15.65 -12.06 3.09
N PRO A 252 -15.82 -10.93 2.39
CA PRO A 252 -16.02 -10.91 0.93
C PRO A 252 -14.74 -11.15 0.10
N TYR A 253 -13.67 -11.66 0.72
CA TYR A 253 -12.38 -11.87 0.05
C TYR A 253 -11.98 -13.35 0.07
N SER A 254 -11.20 -13.75 -0.94
CA SER A 254 -10.58 -15.08 -1.01
C SER A 254 -9.06 -14.96 -0.99
N ILE A 255 -8.42 -15.79 -0.17
CA ILE A 255 -6.96 -15.93 -0.16
C ILE A 255 -6.63 -17.20 -0.93
N THR A 256 -5.92 -17.04 -2.04
CA THR A 256 -5.47 -18.17 -2.85
C THR A 256 -3.96 -18.22 -2.81
N THR A 257 -3.42 -19.30 -2.23
CA THR A 257 -1.99 -19.59 -2.23
C THR A 257 -1.66 -20.54 -3.38
N GLY A 258 -0.72 -20.14 -4.23
CA GLY A 258 -0.21 -20.97 -5.32
C GLY A 258 1.30 -21.18 -5.21
N THR A 259 1.76 -22.40 -5.47
CA THR A 259 3.20 -22.67 -5.61
C THR A 259 3.63 -22.36 -7.03
N LEU A 260 4.78 -21.70 -7.18
CA LEU A 260 5.41 -21.51 -8.49
C LEU A 260 5.68 -22.89 -9.13
N PRO A 261 5.25 -23.14 -10.39
CA PRO A 261 5.73 -24.32 -11.10
C PRO A 261 7.27 -24.25 -11.20
N PRO A 262 7.96 -25.41 -11.20
CA PRO A 262 9.39 -25.45 -11.41
C PRO A 262 9.74 -24.80 -12.76
N PRO A 263 10.98 -24.29 -12.95
CA PRO A 263 11.39 -23.64 -14.20
C PRO A 263 11.15 -24.53 -15.44
N GLY A 264 10.05 -24.30 -16.16
CA GLY A 264 9.77 -24.96 -17.43
C GLY A 264 10.64 -24.38 -18.55
N SER A 265 10.97 -25.21 -19.54
CA SER A 265 11.72 -24.81 -20.73
C SER A 265 11.04 -23.66 -21.47
N LEU A 266 11.85 -22.69 -21.89
CA LEU A 266 11.52 -21.44 -22.56
C LEU A 266 10.43 -21.62 -23.64
N GLY A 267 9.19 -21.24 -23.32
CA GLY A 267 8.03 -21.40 -24.19
C GLY A 267 6.97 -20.33 -23.95
N GLN A 268 7.28 -19.09 -24.35
CA GLN A 268 6.37 -18.10 -24.93
C GLN A 268 5.03 -17.75 -24.24
N ALA A 269 4.96 -17.69 -22.90
CA ALA A 269 3.89 -16.92 -22.26
C ALA A 269 4.27 -15.42 -22.28
N THR A 270 3.47 -14.57 -22.94
CA THR A 270 3.67 -13.12 -22.92
C THR A 270 2.94 -12.47 -21.75
N PHE A 271 3.44 -11.33 -21.26
CA PHE A 271 2.86 -10.55 -20.16
C PHE A 271 1.36 -10.24 -20.35
N THR A 272 0.91 -10.12 -21.59
CA THR A 272 -0.45 -9.75 -21.98
C THR A 272 -1.46 -10.89 -21.82
N ASP A 273 -1.03 -12.15 -21.93
CA ASP A 273 -1.90 -13.32 -21.80
C ASP A 273 -2.25 -13.64 -20.34
N ALA A 274 -1.37 -13.25 -19.40
CA ALA A 274 -1.46 -13.57 -17.97
C ALA A 274 -2.52 -12.78 -17.19
N MET A 275 -3.00 -11.66 -17.73
CA MET A 275 -4.01 -10.80 -17.08
C MET A 275 -5.46 -11.18 -17.47
N ARG A 276 -5.65 -12.21 -18.31
CA ARG A 276 -6.92 -12.54 -18.98
C ARG A 276 -7.94 -13.38 -18.20
N GLY A 277 -7.57 -13.95 -17.04
CA GLY A 277 -8.47 -14.77 -16.23
C GLY A 277 -9.06 -14.01 -15.04
N GLU A 278 -10.38 -14.06 -14.85
CA GLU A 278 -11.05 -13.42 -13.71
C GLU A 278 -10.59 -14.00 -12.36
N ASP A 279 -10.09 -15.25 -12.33
CA ASP A 279 -9.71 -15.98 -11.10
C ASP A 279 -8.26 -16.49 -11.05
N THR A 280 -7.40 -16.15 -12.02
CA THR A 280 -6.06 -16.76 -12.11
C THR A 280 -4.96 -15.84 -11.58
N ILE A 281 -4.31 -16.26 -10.51
CA ILE A 281 -3.07 -15.66 -10.01
C ILE A 281 -1.93 -16.35 -10.72
N CYS A 282 -1.15 -15.61 -11.51
CA CYS A 282 0.05 -16.14 -12.16
C CYS A 282 1.27 -15.29 -11.82
N LEU A 283 2.39 -16.00 -11.70
CA LEU A 283 3.59 -15.52 -11.03
C LEU A 283 4.67 -15.28 -12.07
N ILE A 284 5.30 -14.10 -12.00
CA ILE A 284 6.33 -13.69 -12.95
C ILE A 284 7.71 -13.99 -12.35
N LYS A 285 8.50 -14.81 -13.05
CA LYS A 285 9.89 -15.08 -12.73
C LYS A 285 10.79 -14.03 -13.40
N GLY A 286 11.47 -13.20 -12.62
CA GLY A 286 12.51 -12.32 -13.14
C GLY A 286 13.75 -13.12 -13.57
N SER A 287 14.17 -12.98 -14.83
CA SER A 287 15.46 -13.47 -15.32
C SER A 287 16.52 -12.37 -15.24
N HIS A 288 17.62 -12.60 -14.53
CA HIS A 288 18.82 -11.75 -14.67
C HIS A 288 19.58 -12.13 -15.95
N PRO A 289 20.06 -11.16 -16.75
CA PRO A 289 20.97 -11.44 -17.85
C PRO A 289 22.39 -11.69 -17.33
N ASN A 290 22.91 -12.87 -17.65
CA ASN A 290 24.33 -13.28 -17.75
C ASN A 290 25.39 -12.40 -17.07
N LEU A 291 25.83 -12.80 -15.88
CA LEU A 291 27.19 -12.55 -15.40
C LEU A 291 28.08 -13.74 -15.82
N ILE A 292 29.16 -13.41 -16.51
CA ILE A 292 30.14 -14.32 -17.11
C ILE A 292 30.74 -15.25 -16.05
N ARG A 293 30.79 -16.55 -16.39
CA ARG A 293 31.28 -17.65 -15.55
C ARG A 293 32.82 -17.63 -15.43
N HIS A 294 33.31 -17.88 -14.22
CA HIS A 294 34.55 -18.64 -13.99
C HIS A 294 34.24 -19.83 -13.06
N PRO A 295 34.94 -20.97 -13.17
CA PRO A 295 34.55 -22.20 -12.49
C PRO A 295 35.26 -22.37 -11.14
N SER A 296 34.50 -22.69 -10.09
CA SER A 296 34.94 -23.37 -8.86
C SER A 296 33.70 -23.90 -8.11
N PRO A 297 33.77 -25.04 -7.40
CA PRO A 297 32.59 -25.77 -6.99
C PRO A 297 32.08 -25.29 -5.63
N THR A 298 30.90 -24.67 -5.62
CA THR A 298 30.15 -24.43 -4.38
C THR A 298 28.70 -24.81 -4.60
N ALA A 299 28.15 -25.58 -3.67
CA ALA A 299 26.79 -26.11 -3.68
C ALA A 299 25.75 -25.03 -4.02
N PHE A 300 24.89 -25.34 -4.99
CA PHE A 300 23.74 -24.51 -5.33
C PHE A 300 22.60 -24.78 -4.35
N PHE A 301 22.24 -23.77 -3.55
CA PHE A 301 20.99 -23.78 -2.80
C PHE A 301 19.86 -23.28 -3.71
N TYR A 302 18.90 -24.16 -3.99
CA TYR A 302 17.63 -23.76 -4.61
C TYR A 302 16.75 -23.13 -3.53
N CYS A 303 16.39 -21.86 -3.72
CA CYS A 303 15.41 -21.18 -2.87
C CYS A 303 14.05 -21.20 -3.60
N SER A 304 13.09 -21.96 -3.10
CA SER A 304 11.72 -21.95 -3.62
C SER A 304 11.03 -20.66 -3.18
N LEU A 305 10.61 -19.83 -4.13
CA LEU A 305 9.77 -18.67 -3.86
C LEU A 305 8.30 -19.11 -3.92
N THR A 306 7.51 -18.68 -2.94
CA THR A 306 6.05 -18.81 -2.99
C THR A 306 5.48 -17.42 -3.17
N ALA A 307 4.42 -17.29 -3.94
CA ALA A 307 3.72 -16.02 -4.05
C ALA A 307 2.30 -16.23 -3.58
N THR A 308 1.84 -15.25 -2.81
CA THR A 308 0.49 -15.21 -2.29
C THR A 308 -0.18 -14.04 -2.96
N ALA A 309 -1.33 -14.29 -3.58
CA ALA A 309 -2.17 -13.21 -4.03
C ALA A 309 -3.47 -13.23 -3.24
N ILE A 310 -3.92 -12.02 -2.97
CA ILE A 310 -5.14 -11.76 -2.22
C ILE A 310 -6.07 -11.08 -3.21
N VAL A 311 -7.20 -11.72 -3.46
CA VAL A 311 -8.24 -11.20 -4.34
C VAL A 311 -9.37 -10.71 -3.46
N PHE A 312 -9.62 -9.41 -3.53
CA PHE A 312 -10.74 -8.82 -2.83
C PHE A 312 -11.96 -8.77 -3.76
N GLY A 313 -13.04 -9.44 -3.37
CA GLY A 313 -14.38 -9.19 -3.88
C GLY A 313 -14.97 -8.04 -3.06
N PHE A 314 -15.43 -6.98 -3.73
CA PHE A 314 -16.14 -5.87 -3.09
C PHE A 314 -17.43 -5.62 -3.87
#